data_AF-A0AAD8MGM9-F1
#
_entry.id   AF-A0AAD8MGM9-F1
#
_cell.length_a   1.000
_cell.length_b   1.000
_cell.length_c   1.000
_cell.angle_alpha   90.00
_cell.angle_beta   90.00
_cell.angle_gamma   90.00
#
_symmetry.space_group_name_H-M   'P 1'
#
loop_
_entity.id
_entity.type
_entity.pdbx_description
1 polymer ?
#
loop_
_entity_poly.entity_id
_entity_poly.type
_entity_poly.pdbx_seq_one_letter_code
_entity_poly.pdbx_strand_id
1 'polypeptide(L)'
;MTVHHSHKSYRTDTFGDYDDLRIAVGNGTAIGKNAIGLGDNTDVRTYDDEATPKKRNRSEFERNSSSFANASQLDSIMQISHSVEKMVEAVKSFNNDDCSCWDLIKDLPDLDQLARFKALKLLNTRAKKMEFMKMTPEERYDWIIFELDM
;
A
#
# COMPACT_ATOMS: atom_id res chain seq x y z
N MET A 1 31.22 18.37 24.98
CA MET A 1 31.26 16.93 24.67
C MET A 1 29.83 16.45 24.51
N THR A 2 29.41 16.16 23.28
CA THR A 2 28.05 15.76 22.92
C THR A 2 27.85 14.26 23.16
N VAL A 3 26.79 13.90 23.89
CA VAL A 3 26.43 12.52 24.23
C VAL A 3 25.68 11.91 23.05
N HIS A 4 26.26 10.90 22.40
CA HIS A 4 25.57 10.10 21.39
C HIS A 4 24.68 9.05 22.07
N HIS A 5 23.36 9.11 21.84
CA HIS A 5 22.44 8.05 22.23
C HIS A 5 22.67 6.81 21.34
N SER A 6 22.95 5.67 21.96
CA SER A 6 23.13 4.40 21.26
C SER A 6 21.77 3.83 20.85
N HIS A 7 21.55 3.61 19.55
CA HIS A 7 20.40 2.87 19.03
C HIS A 7 20.61 1.37 19.25
N LYS A 8 19.71 0.72 20.00
CA LYS A 8 19.66 -0.74 20.13
C LYS A 8 19.09 -1.32 18.83
N SER A 9 19.85 -2.21 18.18
CA SER A 9 19.41 -2.96 17.01
C SER A 9 18.62 -4.19 17.48
N TYR A 10 17.31 -4.22 17.25
CA TYR A 10 16.44 -5.38 17.52
C TYR A 10 16.61 -6.55 16.53
N ARG A 11 17.69 -6.56 15.72
CA ARG A 11 17.90 -7.56 14.65
C ARG A 11 18.01 -9.00 15.13
N THR A 12 18.18 -9.26 16.42
CA THR A 12 18.31 -10.60 17.01
C THR A 12 17.20 -10.95 18.00
N ASP A 13 16.19 -10.09 18.15
CA ASP A 13 15.06 -10.40 19.02
C ASP A 13 14.18 -11.45 18.34
N THR A 14 14.30 -12.70 18.80
CA THR A 14 13.45 -13.80 18.32
C THR A 14 12.19 -13.79 19.17
N PHE A 15 11.17 -13.08 18.71
CA PHE A 15 9.86 -13.07 19.35
C PHE A 15 9.24 -14.46 19.23
N GLY A 16 8.99 -15.14 20.36
CA GLY A 16 8.43 -16.49 20.42
C GLY A 16 6.96 -16.61 20.01
N ASP A 17 6.26 -15.49 19.82
CA ASP A 17 4.81 -15.44 19.61
C ASP A 17 4.33 -15.73 18.17
N TYR A 18 5.20 -16.28 17.32
CA TYR A 18 4.89 -16.55 15.91
C TYR A 18 4.68 -18.03 15.59
N ASP A 19 4.73 -18.93 16.58
CA ASP A 19 4.55 -20.37 16.37
C ASP A 19 3.10 -20.75 15.98
N ASP A 20 2.14 -19.82 16.15
CA ASP A 20 0.72 -20.05 15.92
C ASP A 20 0.22 -19.48 14.58
N LEU A 21 1.08 -18.76 13.85
CA LEU A 21 0.66 -18.06 12.64
C LEU A 21 0.50 -19.04 11.48
N ARG A 22 -0.73 -19.12 10.98
CA ARG A 22 -1.10 -19.96 9.84
C ARG A 22 -1.47 -19.06 8.67
N ILE A 23 -0.86 -19.30 7.50
CA ILE A 23 -1.23 -18.59 6.27
C ILE A 23 -2.09 -19.54 5.44
N ALA A 24 -3.28 -19.06 5.03
CA ALA A 24 -4.17 -19.80 4.15
C ALA A 24 -3.89 -19.40 2.70
N VAL A 25 -3.57 -20.36 1.85
CA VAL A 25 -3.40 -20.17 0.39
C VAL A 25 -4.20 -21.26 -0.31
N GLY A 26 -5.26 -20.87 -1.03
CA GLY A 26 -6.26 -21.81 -1.55
C GLY A 26 -6.99 -22.54 -0.41
N ASN A 27 -7.26 -23.84 -0.57
CA ASN A 27 -7.85 -24.68 0.49
C ASN A 27 -6.83 -25.18 1.54
N GLY A 28 -5.55 -24.78 1.45
CA GLY A 28 -4.47 -25.25 2.32
C GLY A 28 -4.08 -24.24 3.39
N THR A 29 -3.57 -24.73 4.53
CA THR A 29 -3.07 -23.92 5.65
C THR A 29 -1.63 -24.33 5.97
N ALA A 30 -0.67 -23.41 5.87
CA ALA A 30 0.75 -23.67 6.16
C ALA A 30 1.19 -23.04 7.49
N ILE A 31 1.99 -23.76 8.29
CA ILE A 31 2.55 -23.30 9.58
C ILE A 31 4.05 -23.59 9.58
N GLY A 32 4.87 -22.54 9.75
CA GLY A 32 6.26 -22.68 10.21
C GLY A 32 7.36 -23.01 9.17
N LYS A 33 8.27 -22.04 9.01
CA LYS A 33 9.74 -22.13 8.79
C LYS A 33 10.33 -22.98 7.64
N ASN A 34 9.57 -23.81 6.92
CA ASN A 34 10.03 -24.57 5.75
C ASN A 34 9.16 -24.27 4.50
N ALA A 35 9.81 -24.17 3.34
CA ALA A 35 9.27 -23.57 2.11
C ALA A 35 8.02 -24.26 1.53
N ILE A 36 7.20 -23.46 0.84
CA ILE A 36 5.96 -23.87 0.17
C ILE A 36 6.29 -24.68 -1.08
N GLY A 37 6.03 -25.99 -1.05
CA GLY A 37 5.97 -26.80 -2.26
C GLY A 37 4.61 -26.60 -2.93
N LEU A 38 4.58 -25.92 -4.08
CA LEU A 38 3.44 -26.02 -5.00
C LEU A 38 3.43 -27.44 -5.56
N GLY A 39 2.66 -28.33 -4.94
CA GLY A 39 2.25 -29.58 -5.56
C GLY A 39 1.27 -29.26 -6.67
N ASP A 40 1.63 -29.60 -7.90
CA ASP A 40 0.71 -29.52 -9.05
C ASP A 40 -0.36 -30.59 -8.91
N ASN A 41 -1.49 -30.21 -8.31
CA ASN A 41 -2.69 -31.03 -8.32
C ASN A 41 -3.37 -30.84 -9.68
N THR A 42 -2.91 -31.57 -10.69
CA THR A 42 -3.70 -31.78 -11.91
C THR A 42 -4.15 -33.23 -11.93
N ASP A 43 -5.39 -33.47 -11.50
CA ASP A 43 -6.05 -34.76 -11.71
C ASP A 43 -7.22 -34.55 -12.68
N VAL A 44 -7.04 -34.96 -13.94
CA VAL A 44 -8.16 -35.25 -14.83
C VAL A 44 -7.82 -36.38 -15.81
N ARG A 45 -8.24 -37.58 -15.39
CA ARG A 45 -8.73 -38.77 -16.12
C ARG A 45 -7.88 -39.43 -17.23
N THR A 46 -7.43 -40.64 -16.86
CA THR A 46 -7.51 -41.94 -17.56
C THR A 46 -7.33 -41.95 -19.08
N TYR A 47 -6.20 -42.48 -19.57
CA TYR A 47 -6.12 -43.67 -20.44
C TYR A 47 -4.68 -44.23 -20.39
N ASP A 48 -4.56 -45.51 -20.71
CA ASP A 48 -3.53 -46.48 -20.29
C ASP A 48 -2.09 -46.29 -20.80
N ASP A 49 -1.21 -47.05 -20.13
CA ASP A 49 0.11 -47.57 -20.52
C ASP A 49 1.38 -46.70 -20.47
N GLU A 50 2.22 -47.07 -19.50
CA GLU A 50 3.67 -47.35 -19.63
C GLU A 50 4.57 -46.19 -20.10
N ALA A 51 5.15 -45.43 -19.16
CA ALA A 51 6.32 -44.61 -19.44
C ALA A 51 7.29 -44.50 -18.25
N THR A 52 8.43 -45.18 -18.41
CA THR A 52 9.61 -45.23 -17.53
C THR A 52 10.02 -43.89 -16.88
N PRO A 53 10.56 -43.90 -15.64
CA PRO A 53 11.07 -42.70 -14.98
C PRO A 53 12.41 -42.29 -15.61
N LYS A 54 12.38 -41.29 -16.49
CA LYS A 54 13.58 -40.70 -17.07
C LYS A 54 14.29 -39.84 -16.03
N LYS A 55 15.35 -40.39 -15.44
CA LYS A 55 16.31 -39.67 -14.56
C LYS A 55 16.78 -38.39 -15.27
N ARG A 56 16.39 -37.23 -14.74
CA ARG A 56 16.87 -35.94 -15.24
C ARG A 56 18.29 -35.72 -14.73
N ASN A 57 19.27 -35.76 -15.62
CA ASN A 57 20.64 -35.36 -15.32
C ASN A 57 20.65 -33.88 -14.91
N ARG A 58 21.15 -33.59 -13.71
CA ARG A 58 21.43 -32.24 -13.23
C ARG A 58 22.74 -31.78 -13.89
N SER A 59 22.67 -30.92 -14.90
CA SER A 59 23.85 -30.17 -15.34
C SER A 59 24.08 -29.03 -14.35
N GLU A 60 25.29 -28.93 -13.80
CA GLU A 60 25.74 -27.78 -13.02
C GLU A 60 25.61 -26.51 -13.89
N PHE A 61 24.93 -25.50 -13.34
CA PHE A 61 24.87 -24.18 -13.94
C PHE A 61 26.23 -23.52 -13.74
N GLU A 62 27.06 -23.54 -14.78
CA GLU A 62 28.22 -22.65 -14.87
C GLU A 62 27.71 -21.21 -14.96
N ARG A 63 28.04 -20.45 -13.90
CA ARG A 63 27.78 -19.02 -13.78
C ARG A 63 28.56 -18.29 -14.87
N ASN A 64 27.93 -18.08 -16.02
CA ASN A 64 28.51 -17.28 -17.08
C ASN A 64 28.16 -15.80 -16.84
N SER A 65 29.08 -15.08 -16.21
CA SER A 65 29.04 -13.61 -16.12
C SER A 65 29.25 -13.03 -17.52
N SER A 66 28.17 -12.72 -18.24
CA SER A 66 28.23 -12.01 -19.52
C SER A 66 27.43 -10.72 -19.49
N SER A 67 28.10 -9.65 -19.90
CA SER A 67 27.82 -8.23 -19.70
C SER A 67 26.76 -7.62 -20.62
N PHE A 68 25.67 -8.35 -20.92
CA PHE A 68 24.64 -7.90 -21.89
C PHE A 68 23.23 -7.73 -21.29
N ALA A 69 23.06 -7.86 -19.97
CA ALA A 69 21.78 -7.73 -19.28
C ALA A 69 21.41 -6.29 -18.86
N ASN A 70 22.07 -5.28 -19.43
CA ASN A 70 22.12 -3.93 -18.85
C ASN A 70 21.08 -3.01 -19.50
N ALA A 71 20.88 -3.12 -20.81
CA ALA A 71 20.01 -2.21 -21.58
C ALA A 71 18.52 -2.37 -21.24
N SER A 72 18.03 -3.62 -21.18
CA SER A 72 16.63 -3.91 -20.81
C SER A 72 16.29 -3.52 -19.36
N GLN A 73 17.28 -3.56 -18.46
CA GLN A 73 17.12 -3.10 -17.08
C GLN A 73 17.03 -1.57 -17.02
N LEU A 74 17.84 -0.84 -17.81
CA LEU A 74 17.78 0.62 -17.88
C LEU A 74 16.44 1.11 -18.47
N ASP A 75 15.90 0.42 -19.48
CA ASP A 75 14.59 0.74 -20.05
C ASP A 75 13.47 0.57 -19.01
N SER A 76 13.53 -0.52 -18.23
CA SER A 76 12.57 -0.78 -17.15
C SER A 76 12.64 0.30 -16.06
N ILE A 77 13.85 0.72 -15.68
CA ILE A 77 14.07 1.80 -14.71
C ILE A 77 13.51 3.12 -15.25
N MET A 78 13.77 3.45 -16.52
CA MET A 78 13.28 4.68 -17.14
C MET A 78 11.75 4.71 -17.22
N GLN A 79 11.10 3.59 -17.52
CA GLN A 79 9.64 3.48 -17.49
C GLN A 79 9.06 3.65 -16.10
N ILE A 80 9.73 3.10 -15.07
CA ILE A 80 9.33 3.30 -13.67
C ILE A 80 9.50 4.76 -13.28
N SER A 81 10.63 5.39 -13.59
CA SER A 81 10.87 6.82 -13.31
C SER A 81 9.78 7.70 -13.92
N HIS A 82 9.47 7.49 -15.20
CA HIS A 82 8.40 8.23 -15.88
C HIS A 82 7.03 8.03 -15.24
N SER A 83 6.73 6.80 -14.80
CA SER A 83 5.48 6.48 -14.12
C SER A 83 5.40 7.15 -12.74
N VAL A 84 6.51 7.20 -12.00
CA VAL A 84 6.61 7.88 -10.70
C VAL A 84 6.45 9.39 -10.86
N GLU A 85 7.08 9.99 -11.86
CA GLU A 85 6.94 11.42 -12.16
C GLU A 85 5.48 11.79 -12.44
N LYS A 86 4.79 11.02 -13.28
CA LYS A 86 3.36 11.19 -13.55
C LYS A 86 2.50 11.05 -12.29
N MET A 87 2.82 10.09 -11.42
CA MET A 87 2.11 9.94 -10.14
C MET A 87 2.36 11.14 -9.22
N VAL A 88 3.58 11.67 -9.17
CA VAL A 88 3.92 12.88 -8.40
C VAL A 88 3.17 14.10 -8.93
N GLU A 89 3.10 14.27 -10.25
CA GLU A 89 2.30 15.34 -10.87
C GLU A 89 0.80 15.19 -10.58
N ALA A 90 0.25 13.97 -10.70
CA ALA A 90 -1.14 13.70 -10.35
C ALA A 90 -1.42 14.04 -8.88
N VAL A 91 -0.55 13.62 -7.95
CA VAL A 91 -0.64 13.93 -6.52
C VAL A 91 -0.60 15.45 -6.27
N LYS A 92 0.30 16.18 -6.94
CA LYS A 92 0.35 17.65 -6.86
C LYS A 92 -0.93 18.30 -7.39
N SER A 93 -1.51 17.77 -8.48
CA SER A 93 -2.75 18.31 -9.04
C SER A 93 -3.97 18.12 -8.13
N PHE A 94 -4.02 17.03 -7.34
CA PHE A 94 -5.04 16.87 -6.30
C PHE A 94 -4.90 17.88 -5.15
N ASN A 95 -3.71 18.47 -5.00
CA ASN A 95 -3.41 19.52 -4.04
C ASN A 95 -3.49 20.92 -4.66
N ASN A 96 -3.94 21.09 -5.91
CA ASN A 96 -4.07 22.41 -6.49
C ASN A 96 -5.16 23.17 -5.73
N ASP A 97 -4.72 24.21 -5.02
CA ASP A 97 -5.30 24.70 -3.77
C ASP A 97 -6.10 25.99 -3.96
N ASP A 98 -6.56 26.26 -5.18
CA ASP A 98 -7.01 27.61 -5.52
C ASP A 98 -8.47 27.88 -5.08
N CYS A 99 -9.24 26.86 -4.69
CA CYS A 99 -10.49 27.05 -3.93
C CYS A 99 -10.87 25.82 -3.07
N SER A 100 -10.85 25.95 -1.74
CA SER A 100 -11.47 24.95 -0.85
C SER A 100 -12.98 24.99 -1.03
N CYS A 101 -13.67 23.85 -1.07
CA CYS A 101 -15.14 23.89 -1.09
C CYS A 101 -15.71 24.49 0.21
N TRP A 102 -14.95 24.43 1.31
CA TRP A 102 -15.25 25.17 2.54
C TRP A 102 -15.26 26.69 2.34
N ASP A 103 -14.34 27.25 1.56
CA ASP A 103 -14.32 28.68 1.27
C ASP A 103 -15.54 29.08 0.43
N LEU A 104 -15.89 28.26 -0.57
CA LEU A 104 -17.13 28.44 -1.34
C LEU A 104 -18.38 28.39 -0.46
N ILE A 105 -18.43 27.47 0.51
CA ILE A 105 -19.55 27.36 1.46
C ILE A 105 -19.66 28.61 2.36
N LYS A 106 -18.53 29.21 2.75
CA LYS A 106 -18.50 30.44 3.56
C LYS A 106 -18.91 31.68 2.77
N ASP A 107 -18.56 31.71 1.49
CA ASP A 107 -18.83 32.83 0.58
C ASP A 107 -20.30 32.91 0.13
N LEU A 108 -21.11 31.87 0.39
CA LEU A 108 -22.53 31.91 0.13
C LEU A 108 -23.22 32.95 1.03
N PRO A 109 -23.81 34.02 0.44
CA PRO A 109 -24.64 34.94 1.22
C PRO A 109 -25.84 34.17 1.77
N ASP A 110 -26.31 34.57 2.95
CA ASP A 110 -27.49 34.02 3.65
C ASP A 110 -27.35 32.62 4.27
N LEU A 111 -26.18 31.96 4.17
CA LEU A 111 -25.96 30.68 4.81
C LEU A 111 -25.47 30.85 6.26
N ASP A 112 -26.28 30.46 7.24
CA ASP A 112 -25.89 30.45 8.65
C ASP A 112 -24.80 29.39 8.96
N GLN A 113 -24.12 29.53 10.09
CA GLN A 113 -23.03 28.63 10.47
C GLN A 113 -23.47 27.17 10.61
N LEU A 114 -24.70 26.93 11.09
CA LEU A 114 -25.28 25.61 11.23
C LEU A 114 -25.48 24.93 9.87
N ALA A 115 -25.98 25.66 8.88
CA ALA A 115 -26.26 25.20 7.54
C ALA A 115 -24.96 24.99 6.75
N ARG A 116 -23.95 25.86 6.95
CA ARG A 116 -22.58 25.63 6.46
C ARG A 116 -22.05 24.29 6.97
N PHE A 117 -22.25 24.02 8.25
CA PHE A 117 -21.77 22.78 8.82
C PHE A 117 -22.56 21.55 8.35
N LYS A 118 -23.89 21.64 8.25
CA LYS A 118 -24.71 20.58 7.63
C LYS A 118 -24.27 20.29 6.20
N ALA A 119 -23.95 21.31 5.40
CA ALA A 119 -23.44 21.14 4.04
C ALA A 119 -22.10 20.39 4.02
N LEU A 120 -21.16 20.74 4.91
CA LEU A 120 -19.89 20.00 5.03
C LEU A 120 -20.12 18.54 5.46
N LYS A 121 -21.17 18.27 6.26
CA LYS A 121 -21.50 16.90 6.72
C LYS A 121 -21.89 15.97 5.57
N LEU A 122 -22.44 16.52 4.49
CA LEU A 122 -22.81 15.80 3.26
C LEU A 122 -21.61 15.35 2.42
N LEU A 123 -20.41 15.90 2.67
CA LEU A 123 -19.20 15.47 1.99
C LEU A 123 -18.82 14.03 2.38
N ASN A 124 -18.26 13.30 1.43
CA ASN A 124 -17.67 11.98 1.70
C ASN A 124 -16.49 12.10 2.69
N THR A 125 -16.13 10.99 3.35
CA THR A 125 -15.13 10.95 4.43
C THR A 125 -13.77 11.53 4.02
N ARG A 126 -13.32 11.29 2.79
CA ARG A 126 -12.04 11.78 2.30
C ARG A 126 -12.08 13.29 2.07
N ALA A 127 -13.11 13.78 1.38
CA ALA A 127 -13.30 15.20 1.10
C ALA A 127 -13.46 15.99 2.41
N LYS A 128 -14.33 15.54 3.31
CA LYS A 128 -14.52 16.16 4.63
C LYS A 128 -13.20 16.30 5.40
N LYS A 129 -12.37 15.24 5.40
CA LYS A 129 -11.06 15.28 6.06
C LYS A 129 -10.12 16.30 5.40
N MET A 130 -10.12 16.41 4.08
CA MET A 130 -9.30 17.41 3.38
C MET A 130 -9.72 18.84 3.73
N GLU A 131 -11.02 19.13 3.69
CA GLU A 131 -11.55 20.45 4.03
C GLU A 131 -11.29 20.80 5.50
N PHE A 132 -11.50 19.84 6.42
CA PHE A 132 -11.18 20.02 7.84
C PHE A 132 -9.71 20.38 8.06
N MET A 133 -8.79 19.84 7.26
CA MET A 133 -7.36 20.18 7.34
C MET A 133 -7.02 21.57 6.81
N LYS A 134 -7.90 22.18 6.01
CA LYS A 134 -7.75 23.55 5.48
C LYS A 134 -8.41 24.61 6.38
N MET A 135 -9.36 24.20 7.23
CA MET A 135 -10.00 25.08 8.23
C MET A 135 -9.01 25.64 9.26
N THR A 136 -9.30 26.82 9.81
CA THR A 136 -8.57 27.37 10.95
C THR A 136 -8.85 26.58 12.23
N PRO A 137 -8.00 26.68 13.27
CA PRO A 137 -8.25 26.02 14.56
C PRO A 137 -9.62 26.37 15.18
N GLU A 138 -10.06 27.62 15.06
CA GLU A 138 -11.35 28.09 15.57
C GLU A 138 -12.52 27.45 14.80
N GLU A 139 -12.46 27.42 13.47
CA GLU A 139 -13.47 26.76 12.64
C GLU A 139 -13.57 25.26 12.95
N ARG A 140 -12.42 24.60 13.19
CA ARG A 140 -12.39 23.19 13.60
C ARG A 140 -13.01 22.99 14.98
N TYR A 141 -12.78 23.90 15.91
CA TYR A 141 -13.37 23.86 17.24
C TYR A 141 -14.89 23.97 17.17
N ASP A 142 -15.40 24.95 16.43
CA ASP A 142 -16.84 25.14 16.21
C ASP A 142 -17.47 23.93 15.52
N TRP A 143 -16.77 23.36 14.53
CA TRP A 143 -17.19 22.11 13.88
C TRP A 143 -17.30 20.94 14.85
N ILE A 144 -16.29 20.77 15.72
CA ILE A 144 -16.28 19.68 16.72
C ILE A 144 -17.43 19.86 17.71
N ILE A 145 -17.70 21.08 18.18
CA ILE A 145 -18.86 21.35 19.04
C ILE A 145 -20.15 20.98 18.33
N PHE A 146 -20.33 21.45 17.09
CA PHE A 146 -21.50 21.11 16.27
C PHE A 146 -21.68 19.59 16.09
N GLU A 147 -20.58 18.85 15.92
CA GLU A 147 -20.63 17.39 15.76
C GLU A 147 -20.95 16.66 17.07
N LEU A 148 -20.67 17.26 18.23
CA LEU A 148 -20.98 16.69 19.55
C LEU A 148 -22.39 17.04 20.04
N ASP A 149 -22.93 18.19 19.63
CA ASP A 149 -24.26 18.67 20.02
C ASP A 149 -25.41 18.11 19.15
N MET A 150 -25.12 17.36 18.09
CA MET A 150 -26.07 16.67 17.20
C MET A 150 -26.00 15.15 17.34
#